data_AF-A0A942GND1-F1
#
_entry.id   AF-A0A942GND1-F1
#
_cell.length_a   1.000
_cell.length_b   1.000
_cell.length_c   1.000
_cell.angle_alpha   90.00
_cell.angle_beta   90.00
_cell.angle_gamma   90.00
#
_symmetry.space_group_name_H-M   'P 1'
#
loop_
_entity.id
_entity.type
_entity.pdbx_description
1 polymer ?
#
loop_
_entity_poly.entity_id
_entity_poly.type
_entity_poly.pdbx_seq_one_letter_code
_entity_poly.pdbx_strand_id
1 'polypeptide(L)'
;MLIILSLVVLDQLRQRVPWNIQGFVEDLRRHADILLLFLVHRIIAHGATYYTATTESFRSYSVLIGIWQLAIPLLVLVYYAMAKKEKLWDLRFAVTLAIAFYVVDSVGLFTVASQDVGWLDTQSLSQGIDVWQLGKQVLFGVAYYAYVAVAEELFFRVALFELLKKWMVRTESIIVVVTGVVFGLAHCVSLFNATGVGRMGAILNVFSTTLMGIGWGAVYARRRNLLHVAFLHWWVWIANIGAKLFVIAVYLLRF
;
A
#
# COMPACT_ATOMS: atom_id res chain seq x y z
N MET A 1 -2.47 18.64 12.28
CA MET A 1 -1.87 18.14 13.54
C MET A 1 -0.70 17.19 13.30
N LEU A 2 -0.87 16.11 12.52
CA LEU A 2 0.22 15.17 12.15
C LEU A 2 1.45 15.88 11.54
N ILE A 3 1.25 16.83 10.62
CA ILE A 3 2.34 17.59 9.96
C ILE A 3 3.25 18.31 10.97
N ILE A 4 2.64 19.02 11.93
CA ILE A 4 3.39 19.79 12.95
C ILE A 4 4.11 18.82 13.90
N LEU A 5 3.44 17.73 14.29
CA LEU A 5 4.04 16.69 15.10
C LEU A 5 5.23 16.04 14.38
N SER A 6 5.09 15.72 13.09
CA SER A 6 6.13 15.13 12.25
C SER A 6 7.33 16.07 12.07
N LEU A 7 7.12 17.39 11.97
CA LEU A 7 8.22 18.37 11.87
C LEU A 7 8.99 18.51 13.19
N VAL A 8 8.30 18.56 14.33
CA VAL A 8 8.94 18.60 15.67
C VAL A 8 9.68 17.29 15.95
N VAL A 9 9.09 16.16 15.58
CA VAL A 9 9.71 14.83 15.66
C VAL A 9 10.92 14.73 14.74
N LEU A 10 10.84 15.25 13.51
CA LEU A 10 11.94 15.26 12.56
C LEU A 10 13.14 16.05 13.08
N ASP A 11 12.92 17.21 13.69
CA ASP A 11 14.00 18.03 14.23
C ASP A 11 14.70 17.32 15.40
N GLN A 12 13.94 16.73 16.33
CA GLN A 12 14.47 15.98 17.47
C GLN A 12 15.08 14.62 17.10
N LEU A 13 14.63 14.00 16.01
CA LEU A 13 15.08 12.68 15.57
C LEU A 13 16.00 12.73 14.36
N ARG A 14 16.35 13.90 13.82
CA ARG A 14 17.19 14.03 12.61
C ARG A 14 18.49 13.23 12.69
N GLN A 15 19.12 13.19 13.87
CA GLN A 15 20.35 12.42 14.12
C GLN A 15 20.11 10.95 14.47
N ARG A 16 18.86 10.56 14.68
CA ARG A 16 18.42 9.21 15.08
C ARG A 16 17.68 8.45 14.00
N VAL A 17 17.31 9.09 12.88
CA VAL A 17 16.73 8.39 11.74
C VAL A 17 17.86 7.79 10.90
N PRO A 18 18.00 6.46 10.85
CA PRO A 18 18.98 5.83 9.96
C PRO A 18 18.51 5.95 8.50
N TRP A 19 19.25 6.76 7.72
CA TRP A 19 19.07 6.92 6.28
C TRP A 19 20.19 6.16 5.55
N ASN A 20 20.03 4.84 5.37
CA ASN A 20 21.00 4.07 4.60
C ASN A 20 20.61 4.05 3.11
N ILE A 21 20.97 5.11 2.39
CA ILE A 21 20.66 5.27 0.97
C ILE A 21 21.29 4.14 0.14
N GLN A 22 22.56 3.82 0.40
CA GLN A 22 23.28 2.80 -0.37
C GLN A 22 22.60 1.42 -0.23
N GLY A 23 22.34 0.98 1.01
CA GLY A 23 21.66 -0.29 1.25
C GLY A 23 20.24 -0.33 0.68
N PHE A 24 19.53 0.80 0.68
CA PHE A 24 18.24 0.93 0.01
C PHE A 24 18.36 0.75 -1.51
N VAL A 25 19.30 1.44 -2.16
CA VAL A 25 19.52 1.34 -3.61
C VAL A 25 19.97 -0.07 -4.02
N GLU A 26 20.81 -0.71 -3.22
CA GLU A 26 21.25 -2.09 -3.46
C GLU A 26 20.09 -3.09 -3.36
N ASP A 27 19.28 -3.03 -2.31
CA ASP A 27 18.10 -3.88 -2.15
C ASP A 27 17.08 -3.59 -3.28
N LEU A 28 16.85 -2.32 -3.62
CA LEU A 28 15.94 -1.93 -4.70
C LEU A 28 16.40 -2.50 -6.04
N ARG A 29 17.69 -2.38 -6.37
CA ARG A 29 18.26 -2.94 -7.60
C ARG A 29 18.16 -4.46 -7.62
N ARG A 30 18.42 -5.13 -6.49
CA ARG A 30 18.36 -6.59 -6.37
C ARG A 30 16.95 -7.13 -6.57
N HIS A 31 15.93 -6.37 -6.17
CA HIS A 31 14.52 -6.81 -6.16
C HIS A 31 13.63 -6.00 -7.13
N ALA A 32 14.22 -5.22 -8.04
CA ALA A 32 13.46 -4.35 -8.95
C ALA A 32 12.52 -5.16 -9.85
N ASP A 33 12.96 -6.34 -10.30
CA ASP A 33 12.20 -7.27 -11.13
C ASP A 33 10.92 -7.74 -10.43
N ILE A 34 11.02 -8.22 -9.19
CA ILE A 34 9.86 -8.70 -8.45
C ILE A 34 8.93 -7.56 -8.03
N LEU A 35 9.49 -6.40 -7.65
CA LEU A 35 8.69 -5.21 -7.33
C LEU A 35 7.88 -4.75 -8.55
N LEU A 36 8.50 -4.71 -9.73
CA LEU A 36 7.83 -4.36 -10.97
C LEU A 36 6.73 -5.37 -11.33
N LEU A 37 7.00 -6.66 -11.20
CA LEU A 37 5.99 -7.71 -11.43
C LEU A 37 4.79 -7.53 -10.49
N PHE A 38 5.03 -7.24 -9.20
CA PHE A 38 3.96 -6.96 -8.25
C PHE A 38 3.17 -5.70 -8.61
N LEU A 39 3.85 -4.63 -9.03
CA LEU A 39 3.18 -3.40 -9.45
C LEU A 39 2.30 -3.62 -10.68
N VAL A 40 2.83 -4.27 -11.72
CA VAL A 40 2.08 -4.55 -12.94
C VAL A 40 0.89 -5.47 -12.63
N HIS A 41 1.12 -6.56 -11.90
CA HIS A 41 0.05 -7.46 -11.49
C HIS A 41 -1.05 -6.69 -10.74
N ARG A 42 -0.68 -5.86 -9.77
CA ARG A 42 -1.64 -5.08 -8.98
C ARG A 42 -2.39 -4.06 -9.82
N ILE A 43 -1.72 -3.33 -10.72
CA ILE A 43 -2.38 -2.38 -11.61
C ILE A 43 -3.44 -3.09 -12.45
N ILE A 44 -3.09 -4.20 -13.08
CA ILE A 44 -4.02 -4.97 -13.91
C ILE A 44 -5.13 -5.56 -13.03
N ALA A 45 -4.79 -6.11 -11.86
CA ALA A 45 -5.74 -6.83 -11.05
C ALA A 45 -6.76 -5.95 -10.36
N HIS A 46 -6.27 -4.87 -9.79
CA HIS A 46 -7.10 -3.87 -9.15
C HIS A 46 -7.87 -3.08 -10.23
N GLY A 47 -7.28 -2.82 -11.39
CA GLY A 47 -7.96 -2.22 -12.53
C GLY A 47 -9.12 -3.07 -13.09
N ALA A 48 -8.91 -4.38 -13.24
CA ALA A 48 -9.96 -5.33 -13.62
C ALA A 48 -11.08 -5.41 -12.57
N THR A 49 -10.72 -5.38 -11.28
CA THR A 49 -11.68 -5.26 -10.19
C THR A 49 -12.52 -4.00 -10.30
N TYR A 50 -11.90 -2.83 -10.44
CA TYR A 50 -12.63 -1.56 -10.61
C TYR A 50 -13.55 -1.62 -11.83
N TYR A 51 -13.05 -2.11 -12.96
CA TYR A 51 -13.83 -2.22 -14.18
C TYR A 51 -15.07 -3.12 -14.01
N THR A 52 -14.90 -4.31 -13.42
CA THR A 52 -16.01 -5.25 -13.17
C THR A 52 -16.99 -4.72 -12.13
N ALA A 53 -16.52 -3.99 -11.10
CA ALA A 53 -17.37 -3.29 -10.14
C ALA A 53 -18.28 -2.26 -10.81
N THR A 54 -17.77 -1.55 -11.83
CA THR A 54 -18.55 -0.52 -12.57
C THR A 54 -19.50 -1.06 -13.64
N THR A 55 -19.47 -2.34 -13.98
CA THR A 55 -20.20 -2.89 -15.15
C THR A 55 -21.31 -3.89 -14.79
N GLU A 56 -21.83 -3.86 -13.56
CA GLU A 56 -22.85 -4.79 -12.98
C GLU A 56 -22.49 -6.30 -13.01
N SER A 57 -21.39 -6.68 -13.67
CA SER A 57 -20.88 -8.05 -13.79
C SER A 57 -20.11 -8.53 -12.55
N PHE A 58 -19.91 -7.66 -11.56
CA PHE A 58 -19.07 -7.90 -10.39
C PHE A 58 -19.42 -9.18 -9.63
N ARG A 59 -20.71 -9.47 -9.41
CA ARG A 59 -21.13 -10.67 -8.66
C ARG A 59 -20.63 -11.95 -9.32
N SER A 60 -20.68 -12.03 -10.64
CA SER A 60 -20.32 -13.24 -11.40
C SER A 60 -18.81 -13.49 -11.47
N TYR A 61 -17.99 -12.45 -11.37
CA TYR A 61 -16.53 -12.56 -11.50
C TYR A 61 -15.78 -12.39 -10.18
N SER A 62 -16.43 -11.95 -9.10
CA SER A 62 -15.81 -11.68 -7.79
C SER A 62 -14.95 -12.83 -7.25
N VAL A 63 -15.41 -14.07 -7.36
CA VAL A 63 -14.68 -15.27 -6.89
C VAL A 63 -13.43 -15.53 -7.75
N LEU A 64 -13.54 -15.42 -9.08
CA LEU A 64 -12.42 -15.62 -9.99
C LEU A 64 -11.36 -14.53 -9.85
N ILE A 65 -11.81 -13.27 -9.69
CA ILE A 65 -10.93 -12.13 -9.39
C ILE A 65 -10.22 -12.34 -8.05
N GLY A 66 -10.96 -12.79 -7.03
CA GLY A 66 -10.38 -13.17 -5.75
C GLY A 66 -9.28 -14.22 -5.92
N ILE A 67 -9.59 -15.38 -6.52
CA ILE A 67 -8.62 -16.46 -6.77
C ILE A 67 -7.40 -15.96 -7.53
N TRP A 68 -7.59 -15.17 -8.59
CA TRP A 68 -6.51 -14.65 -9.41
C TRP A 68 -5.59 -13.68 -8.63
N GLN A 69 -6.17 -12.83 -7.78
CA GLN A 69 -5.41 -11.98 -6.86
C GLN A 69 -4.65 -12.77 -5.79
N LEU A 70 -5.08 -14.01 -5.46
CA LEU A 70 -4.32 -14.86 -4.53
C LEU A 70 -3.23 -15.66 -5.25
N ALA A 71 -3.56 -16.26 -6.38
CA ALA A 71 -2.74 -17.25 -7.05
C ALA A 71 -1.49 -16.62 -7.67
N ILE A 72 -1.60 -15.46 -8.32
CA ILE A 72 -0.47 -14.85 -9.03
C ILE A 72 0.63 -14.37 -8.07
N PRO A 73 0.36 -13.62 -6.99
CA PRO A 73 1.38 -13.24 -6.02
C PRO A 73 2.16 -14.44 -5.47
N LEU A 74 1.45 -15.53 -5.16
CA LEU A 74 2.06 -16.76 -4.67
C LEU A 74 2.91 -17.44 -5.76
N LEU A 75 2.42 -17.52 -6.99
CA LEU A 75 3.17 -18.11 -8.12
C LEU A 75 4.40 -17.28 -8.46
N VAL A 76 4.33 -15.94 -8.41
CA VAL A 76 5.48 -15.04 -8.62
C VAL A 76 6.53 -15.25 -7.53
N LEU A 77 6.12 -15.39 -6.27
CA LEU A 77 7.04 -15.70 -5.17
C LEU A 77 7.71 -17.06 -5.33
N VAL A 78 6.93 -18.10 -5.68
CA VAL A 78 7.46 -19.46 -5.89
C VAL A 78 8.42 -19.47 -7.07
N TYR A 79 8.05 -18.87 -8.20
CA TYR A 79 8.92 -18.74 -9.37
C TYR A 79 10.20 -17.98 -9.03
N TYR A 80 10.11 -16.86 -8.32
CA TYR A 80 11.28 -16.07 -7.94
C TYR A 80 12.23 -16.85 -7.02
N ALA A 81 11.69 -17.55 -6.03
CA ALA A 81 12.48 -18.41 -5.14
C ALA A 81 13.21 -19.52 -5.91
N MET A 82 12.51 -20.16 -6.85
CA MET A 82 13.09 -21.19 -7.71
C MET A 82 14.15 -20.62 -8.66
N ALA A 83 13.89 -19.47 -9.30
CA ALA A 83 14.75 -18.86 -10.31
C ALA A 83 16.08 -18.33 -9.72
N LYS A 84 16.04 -17.76 -8.50
CA LYS A 84 17.24 -17.21 -7.85
C LYS A 84 18.00 -18.25 -7.02
N LYS A 85 17.47 -19.46 -6.86
CA LYS A 85 17.98 -20.49 -5.92
C LYS A 85 18.15 -19.96 -4.49
N GLU A 86 17.39 -18.92 -4.14
CA GLU A 86 17.39 -18.36 -2.80
C GLU A 86 16.43 -19.17 -1.94
N LYS A 87 16.80 -19.38 -0.68
CA LYS A 87 15.87 -20.03 0.24
C LYS A 87 14.69 -19.08 0.48
N LEU A 88 13.47 -19.61 0.52
CA LEU A 88 12.24 -18.83 0.80
C LEU A 88 12.34 -17.97 2.07
N TRP A 89 13.15 -18.40 3.05
CA TRP A 89 13.40 -17.64 4.28
C TRP A 89 14.38 -16.46 4.10
N ASP A 90 15.20 -16.44 3.06
CA ASP A 90 16.02 -15.27 2.71
C ASP A 90 15.19 -14.23 1.93
N LEU A 91 14.08 -14.69 1.33
CA LEU A 91 13.04 -13.88 0.70
C LEU A 91 11.99 -13.33 1.67
N ARG A 92 12.16 -13.48 2.98
CA ARG A 92 11.17 -13.00 3.98
C ARG A 92 10.76 -11.54 3.77
N PHE A 93 11.65 -10.69 3.28
CA PHE A 93 11.30 -9.32 2.89
C PHE A 93 10.27 -9.30 1.76
N ALA A 94 10.55 -9.96 0.63
CA ALA A 94 9.66 -10.06 -0.52
C ALA A 94 8.37 -10.84 -0.22
N VAL A 95 8.43 -11.87 0.62
CA VAL A 95 7.27 -12.66 1.07
C VAL A 95 6.38 -11.84 2.01
N THR A 96 6.96 -11.13 2.99
CA THR A 96 6.19 -10.18 3.82
C THR A 96 5.59 -9.08 2.97
N LEU A 97 6.31 -8.61 1.95
CA LEU A 97 5.81 -7.63 1.00
C LEU A 97 4.62 -8.14 0.21
N ALA A 98 4.74 -9.34 -0.36
CA ALA A 98 3.71 -10.00 -1.12
C ALA A 98 2.48 -10.33 -0.28
N ILE A 99 2.67 -10.77 0.98
CA ILE A 99 1.58 -11.03 1.93
C ILE A 99 0.90 -9.71 2.33
N ALA A 100 1.68 -8.66 2.61
CA ALA A 100 1.13 -7.33 2.91
C ALA A 100 0.35 -6.80 1.70
N PHE A 101 0.85 -6.94 0.48
CA PHE A 101 0.13 -6.56 -0.74
C PHE A 101 -1.12 -7.41 -0.98
N TYR A 102 -1.04 -8.73 -0.76
CA TYR A 102 -2.16 -9.67 -0.85
C TYR A 102 -3.32 -9.32 0.08
N VAL A 103 -3.00 -9.02 1.35
CA VAL A 103 -4.01 -8.62 2.34
C VAL A 103 -4.71 -7.33 1.90
N VAL A 104 -3.95 -6.43 1.30
CA VAL A 104 -4.41 -5.11 0.88
C VAL A 104 -5.29 -5.16 -0.33
N ASP A 105 -4.92 -5.99 -1.30
CA ASP A 105 -5.73 -6.18 -2.50
C ASP A 105 -7.04 -6.91 -2.18
N SER A 106 -7.00 -7.89 -1.27
CA SER A 106 -8.20 -8.61 -0.79
C SER A 106 -9.22 -7.68 -0.12
N VAL A 107 -8.74 -6.68 0.62
CA VAL A 107 -9.60 -5.71 1.32
C VAL A 107 -9.98 -4.52 0.44
N GLY A 108 -9.07 -4.06 -0.41
CA GLY A 108 -9.34 -3.04 -1.42
C GLY A 108 -10.47 -3.45 -2.34
N LEU A 109 -10.52 -4.71 -2.76
CA LEU A 109 -11.65 -5.34 -3.48
C LEU A 109 -13.01 -5.08 -2.83
N PHE A 110 -13.14 -5.30 -1.52
CA PHE A 110 -14.39 -5.11 -0.79
C PHE A 110 -14.72 -3.64 -0.52
N THR A 111 -13.69 -2.80 -0.37
CA THR A 111 -13.87 -1.36 -0.09
C THR A 111 -14.23 -0.61 -1.37
N VAL A 112 -13.61 -0.96 -2.50
CA VAL A 112 -13.93 -0.46 -3.84
C VAL A 112 -15.30 -0.93 -4.30
N ALA A 113 -15.69 -2.16 -3.98
CA ALA A 113 -17.05 -2.63 -4.25
C ALA A 113 -18.13 -1.94 -3.40
N SER A 114 -17.75 -1.19 -2.35
CA SER A 114 -18.68 -0.47 -1.48
C SER A 114 -18.59 1.06 -1.57
N GLN A 115 -17.49 1.62 -2.09
CA GLN A 115 -17.37 3.04 -2.38
C GLN A 115 -17.81 3.30 -3.82
N ASP A 116 -18.92 4.02 -3.99
CA ASP A 116 -19.20 4.73 -5.23
C ASP A 116 -17.92 5.48 -5.64
N VAL A 117 -17.48 5.25 -6.88
CA VAL A 117 -16.20 5.68 -7.43
C VAL A 117 -16.18 7.21 -7.58
N GLY A 118 -16.19 7.98 -6.49
CA GLY A 118 -16.27 9.44 -6.52
C GLY A 118 -15.04 10.14 -7.12
N TRP A 119 -13.98 9.40 -7.46
CA TRP A 119 -12.83 9.90 -8.20
C TRP A 119 -12.98 9.77 -9.72
N LEU A 120 -13.83 8.86 -10.18
CA LEU A 120 -14.26 8.72 -11.56
C LEU A 120 -15.77 8.90 -11.52
N ASP A 121 -16.22 10.12 -11.24
CA ASP A 121 -17.60 10.47 -11.53
C ASP A 121 -17.84 10.09 -12.98
N THR A 122 -18.66 9.07 -13.23
CA THR A 122 -18.90 8.55 -14.57
C THR A 122 -19.49 9.63 -15.48
N GLN A 123 -20.04 10.71 -14.90
CA GLN A 123 -20.41 11.94 -15.62
C GLN A 123 -19.20 12.71 -16.17
N SER A 124 -18.05 12.71 -15.48
CA SER A 124 -16.82 13.35 -15.98
C SER A 124 -16.20 12.59 -17.15
N LEU A 125 -16.35 11.27 -17.19
CA LEU A 125 -15.87 10.43 -18.30
C LEU A 125 -16.68 10.66 -19.59
N SER A 126 -17.98 10.94 -19.49
CA SER A 126 -18.84 11.21 -20.65
C SER A 126 -18.67 12.61 -21.24
N GLN A 127 -18.09 13.55 -20.48
CA GLN A 127 -17.79 14.92 -20.93
C GLN A 127 -16.40 15.08 -21.55
N GLY A 128 -15.63 13.99 -21.63
CA GLY A 128 -14.26 13.98 -22.15
C GLY A 128 -13.22 14.22 -21.06
N ILE A 129 -12.11 13.48 -21.13
CA ILE A 129 -11.02 13.57 -20.15
C ILE A 129 -10.02 14.62 -20.63
N ASP A 130 -9.87 15.71 -19.87
CA ASP A 130 -8.74 16.62 -20.04
C ASP A 130 -7.45 15.92 -19.57
N VAL A 131 -6.67 15.42 -20.53
CA VAL A 131 -5.39 14.72 -20.29
C VAL A 131 -4.40 15.59 -19.53
N TRP A 132 -4.41 16.90 -19.73
CA TRP A 132 -3.53 17.83 -19.03
C TRP A 132 -3.92 17.95 -17.56
N GLN A 133 -5.23 18.06 -17.28
CA GLN A 133 -5.74 18.09 -15.91
C GLN A 133 -5.49 16.76 -15.19
N LEU A 134 -5.70 15.62 -15.87
CA LEU A 134 -5.39 14.29 -15.34
C LEU A 134 -3.89 14.16 -15.01
N GLY A 135 -3.01 14.59 -15.91
CA GLY A 135 -1.56 14.57 -15.69
C GLY A 135 -1.14 15.37 -14.45
N LYS A 136 -1.70 16.58 -14.26
CA LYS A 136 -1.46 17.39 -13.06
C LYS A 136 -1.96 16.70 -11.78
N GLN A 137 -3.14 16.10 -11.81
CA GLN A 137 -3.70 15.38 -10.66
C GLN A 137 -2.85 14.16 -10.29
N VAL A 138 -2.38 13.39 -11.28
CA VAL A 138 -1.48 12.26 -11.07
C VAL A 138 -0.16 12.73 -10.47
N LEU A 139 0.48 13.75 -11.05
CA LEU A 139 1.75 14.26 -10.56
C LEU A 139 1.63 14.79 -9.12
N PHE A 140 0.60 15.59 -8.85
CA PHE A 140 0.33 16.11 -7.52
C PHE A 140 0.03 14.98 -6.53
N GLY A 141 -0.78 13.99 -6.92
CA GLY A 141 -1.08 12.83 -6.11
C GLY A 141 0.17 12.03 -5.75
N VAL A 142 1.02 11.72 -6.74
CA VAL A 142 2.27 10.98 -6.52
C VAL A 142 3.19 11.71 -5.54
N ALA A 143 3.37 13.03 -5.69
CA ALA A 143 4.19 13.84 -4.80
C ALA A 143 3.59 13.95 -3.39
N TYR A 144 2.28 14.18 -3.30
CA TYR A 144 1.55 14.26 -2.04
C TYR A 144 1.66 12.96 -1.23
N TYR A 145 1.44 11.81 -1.88
CA TYR A 145 1.52 10.51 -1.21
C TYR A 145 2.94 10.08 -0.86
N ALA A 146 3.96 10.54 -1.61
CA ALA A 146 5.35 10.37 -1.20
C ALA A 146 5.61 11.08 0.14
N TYR A 147 5.14 12.31 0.27
CA TYR A 147 5.23 13.07 1.52
C TYR A 147 4.46 12.38 2.66
N VAL A 148 3.22 11.96 2.43
CA VAL A 148 2.39 11.27 3.44
C VAL A 148 3.08 9.99 3.90
N ALA A 149 3.58 9.16 2.99
CA ALA A 149 4.28 7.93 3.33
C ALA A 149 5.50 8.18 4.24
N VAL A 150 6.30 9.21 3.94
CA VAL A 150 7.43 9.59 4.80
C VAL A 150 6.94 10.08 6.17
N ALA A 151 5.96 10.97 6.21
CA ALA A 151 5.44 11.56 7.45
C ALA A 151 4.82 10.52 8.39
N GLU A 152 4.06 9.57 7.83
CA GLU A 152 3.45 8.48 8.59
C GLU A 152 4.50 7.50 9.09
N GLU A 153 5.41 7.03 8.23
CA GLU A 153 6.44 6.08 8.69
C GLU A 153 7.40 6.72 9.70
N LEU A 154 7.67 8.04 9.62
CA LEU A 154 8.39 8.77 10.67
C LEU A 154 7.68 8.67 12.03
N PHE A 155 6.36 8.89 12.04
CA PHE A 155 5.58 8.80 13.26
C PHE A 155 5.53 7.38 13.79
N PHE A 156 5.14 6.40 12.97
CA PHE A 156 4.89 5.03 13.43
C PHE A 156 6.17 4.23 13.65
N ARG A 157 7.18 4.37 12.78
CA ARG A 157 8.41 3.55 12.81
C ARG A 157 9.57 4.19 13.52
N VAL A 158 9.64 5.51 13.54
CA VAL A 158 10.72 6.18 14.28
C VAL A 158 10.19 6.62 15.64
N ALA A 159 9.20 7.51 15.71
CA ALA A 159 8.80 8.10 16.98
C ALA A 159 8.13 7.07 17.91
N LEU A 160 7.04 6.44 17.47
CA LEU A 160 6.27 5.52 18.30
C LEU A 160 7.06 4.24 18.60
N PHE A 161 7.76 3.68 17.61
CA PHE A 161 8.59 2.49 17.80
C PHE A 161 9.68 2.71 18.85
N GLU A 162 10.43 3.82 18.77
CA GLU A 162 11.51 4.13 19.72
C GLU A 162 10.96 4.53 21.10
N LEU A 163 9.79 5.17 21.15
CA LEU A 163 9.08 5.45 22.41
C LEU A 163 8.71 4.14 23.13
N LEU A 164 8.08 3.19 22.42
CA LEU A 164 7.71 1.90 22.98
C LEU A 164 8.92 1.06 23.40
N LYS A 165 10.04 1.18 22.67
CA LYS A 165 11.31 0.55 23.04
C LYS A 165 11.87 1.10 24.35
N LYS A 166 11.78 2.42 24.57
CA LYS A 166 12.18 3.06 25.84
C LYS A 166 11.28 2.67 27.00
N TRP A 167 10.00 2.41 26.75
CA TRP A 167 8.99 2.10 27.77
C TRP A 167 8.92 0.60 28.10
N MET A 168 10.01 -0.14 27.83
CA MET A 168 10.23 -1.54 28.24
C MET A 168 9.25 -2.59 27.69
N VAL A 169 8.69 -2.39 26.48
CA VAL A 169 8.04 -3.50 25.76
C VAL A 169 9.09 -4.58 25.48
N ARG A 170 8.87 -5.79 26.02
CA ARG A 170 9.91 -6.83 26.19
C ARG A 170 10.57 -7.33 24.90
N THR A 171 9.94 -7.17 23.73
CA THR A 171 10.50 -7.62 22.44
C THR A 171 10.14 -6.69 21.29
N GLU A 172 11.03 -6.60 20.29
CA GLU A 172 10.77 -5.81 19.08
C GLU A 172 9.57 -6.35 18.28
N SER A 173 9.31 -7.67 18.34
CA SER A 173 8.13 -8.27 17.71
C SER A 173 6.82 -7.72 18.27
N ILE A 174 6.73 -7.47 19.57
CA ILE A 174 5.52 -6.88 20.18
C ILE A 174 5.38 -5.42 19.74
N ILE A 175 6.47 -4.66 19.68
CA ILE A 175 6.46 -3.27 19.20
C ILE A 175 5.96 -3.20 17.75
N VAL A 176 6.40 -4.12 16.88
CA VAL A 176 5.92 -4.24 15.50
C VAL A 176 4.40 -4.46 15.47
N VAL A 177 3.88 -5.38 16.28
CA VAL A 177 2.44 -5.66 16.35
C VAL A 177 1.67 -4.45 16.86
N VAL A 178 2.10 -3.84 17.96
CA VAL A 178 1.44 -2.68 18.56
C VAL A 178 1.42 -1.49 17.58
N THR A 179 2.56 -1.15 16.98
CA THR A 179 2.63 -0.06 15.99
C THR A 179 1.79 -0.34 14.75
N GLY A 180 1.70 -1.61 14.31
CA GLY A 180 0.81 -2.02 13.23
C GLY A 180 -0.67 -1.86 13.57
N VAL A 181 -1.10 -2.28 14.77
CA VAL A 181 -2.49 -2.13 15.23
C VAL A 181 -2.86 -0.65 15.36
N VAL A 182 -1.99 0.17 15.95
CA VAL A 182 -2.24 1.63 16.05
C VAL A 182 -2.31 2.27 14.67
N PHE A 183 -1.46 1.84 13.73
CA PHE A 183 -1.51 2.29 12.33
C PHE A 183 -2.87 1.96 11.68
N GLY A 184 -3.38 0.73 11.81
CA GLY A 184 -4.66 0.36 11.24
C GLY A 184 -5.85 1.08 11.89
N LEU A 185 -5.81 1.27 13.22
CA LEU A 185 -6.84 2.04 13.93
C LEU A 185 -6.85 3.51 13.51
N ALA A 186 -5.69 4.12 13.26
CA ALA A 186 -5.62 5.50 12.75
C ALA A 186 -6.34 5.66 11.40
N HIS A 187 -6.27 4.63 10.55
CA HIS A 187 -6.97 4.56 9.25
C HIS A 187 -8.46 4.22 9.36
N CYS A 188 -8.95 3.89 10.54
CA CYS A 188 -10.37 3.69 10.81
C CYS A 188 -11.13 5.02 10.85
N VAL A 189 -10.51 6.05 11.43
CA VAL A 189 -11.13 7.36 11.69
C VAL A 189 -11.55 8.06 10.41
N SER A 190 -10.76 7.95 9.34
CA SER A 190 -11.09 8.50 8.03
C SER A 190 -12.27 7.81 7.36
N LEU A 191 -12.55 6.54 7.71
CA LEU A 191 -13.61 5.76 7.07
C LEU A 191 -14.97 5.89 7.75
N PHE A 192 -15.02 6.07 9.07
CA PHE A 192 -16.28 6.34 9.76
C PHE A 192 -16.90 7.69 9.36
N ASN A 193 -16.07 8.63 8.91
CA ASN A 193 -16.51 9.93 8.41
C ASN A 193 -16.74 9.95 6.89
N ALA A 194 -16.38 8.88 6.18
CA ALA A 194 -16.56 8.79 4.74
C ALA A 194 -17.96 8.27 4.42
N THR A 195 -18.76 9.08 3.71
CA THR A 195 -20.06 8.66 3.18
C THR A 195 -19.89 7.49 2.21
N GLY A 196 -20.68 6.43 2.36
CA GLY A 196 -20.71 5.29 1.44
C GLY A 196 -19.91 4.07 1.89
N VAL A 197 -19.04 4.17 2.91
CA VAL A 197 -18.28 2.99 3.39
C VAL A 197 -19.14 2.17 4.35
N GLY A 198 -19.60 1.01 3.89
CA GLY A 198 -20.30 0.05 4.76
C GLY A 198 -19.42 -0.37 5.95
N ARG A 199 -20.03 -0.69 7.09
CA ARG A 199 -19.31 -1.10 8.33
C ARG A 199 -18.31 -2.23 8.08
N MET A 200 -18.68 -3.18 7.21
CA MET A 200 -17.79 -4.28 6.82
C MET A 200 -16.54 -3.77 6.07
N GLY A 201 -16.69 -2.82 5.13
CA GLY A 201 -15.56 -2.21 4.43
C GLY A 201 -14.60 -1.49 5.38
N ALA A 202 -15.14 -0.80 6.39
CA ALA A 202 -14.32 -0.16 7.41
C ALA A 202 -13.52 -1.19 8.25
N ILE A 203 -14.16 -2.26 8.73
CA ILE A 203 -13.49 -3.32 9.48
C ILE A 203 -12.38 -3.97 8.66
N LEU A 204 -12.69 -4.32 7.41
CA LEU A 204 -11.71 -4.92 6.51
C LEU A 204 -10.53 -3.99 6.27
N ASN A 205 -10.77 -2.69 6.03
CA ASN A 205 -9.70 -1.71 5.87
C ASN A 205 -8.79 -1.64 7.09
N VAL A 206 -9.34 -1.60 8.30
CA VAL A 206 -8.55 -1.60 9.55
C VAL A 206 -7.70 -2.86 9.64
N PHE A 207 -8.27 -4.02 9.34
CA PHE A 207 -7.54 -5.28 9.38
C PHE A 207 -6.39 -5.29 8.37
N SER A 208 -6.64 -4.83 7.15
CA SER A 208 -5.62 -4.75 6.10
C SER A 208 -4.51 -3.77 6.42
N THR A 209 -4.86 -2.54 6.79
CA THR A 209 -3.90 -1.51 7.18
C THR A 209 -3.11 -1.96 8.41
N THR A 210 -3.72 -2.68 9.36
CA THR A 210 -3.00 -3.29 10.49
C THR A 210 -1.93 -4.27 10.00
N LEU A 211 -2.29 -5.19 9.10
CA LEU A 211 -1.35 -6.19 8.58
C LEU A 211 -0.24 -5.56 7.74
N MET A 212 -0.53 -4.52 6.94
CA MET A 212 0.52 -3.69 6.32
C MET A 212 1.43 -3.07 7.37
N GLY A 213 0.84 -2.49 8.41
CA GLY A 213 1.58 -1.84 9.47
C GLY A 213 2.51 -2.81 10.21
N ILE A 214 2.08 -4.05 10.40
CA ILE A 214 2.91 -5.14 10.94
C ILE A 214 4.02 -5.50 9.94
N GLY A 215 3.69 -5.67 8.66
CA GLY A 215 4.65 -5.99 7.62
C GLY A 215 5.77 -4.95 7.50
N TRP A 216 5.41 -3.67 7.39
CA TRP A 216 6.37 -2.56 7.34
C TRP A 216 7.11 -2.40 8.67
N GLY A 217 6.44 -2.59 9.80
CA GLY A 217 7.10 -2.62 11.11
C GLY A 217 8.21 -3.69 11.18
N ALA A 218 7.96 -4.89 10.65
CA ALA A 218 8.95 -5.97 10.60
C ALA A 218 10.12 -5.63 9.67
N VAL A 219 9.84 -5.01 8.52
CA VAL A 219 10.88 -4.47 7.62
C VAL A 219 11.76 -3.46 8.36
N TYR A 220 11.15 -2.49 9.04
CA TYR A 220 11.87 -1.46 9.76
C TYR A 220 12.70 -2.04 10.91
N ALA A 221 12.13 -2.95 11.70
CA ALA A 221 12.85 -3.59 12.80
C ALA A 221 14.13 -4.29 12.32
N ARG A 222 14.08 -4.94 11.15
CA ARG A 222 15.22 -5.65 10.55
C ARG A 222 16.23 -4.73 9.86
N ARG A 223 15.75 -3.81 9.02
CA ARG A 223 16.61 -2.98 8.17
C ARG A 223 17.10 -1.73 8.86
N ARG A 224 16.38 -1.27 9.89
CA ARG A 224 16.61 0.00 10.57
C ARG A 224 16.86 1.09 9.53
N ASN A 225 15.94 1.21 8.59
CA ASN A 225 16.04 2.16 7.49
C ASN A 225 14.64 2.64 7.13
N LEU A 226 14.43 3.95 7.29
CA LEU A 226 13.15 4.57 6.99
C LEU A 226 12.85 4.55 5.49
N LEU A 227 13.87 4.61 4.63
CA LEU A 227 13.68 4.65 3.18
C LEU A 227 12.98 3.40 2.66
N HIS A 228 13.34 2.22 3.18
CA HIS A 228 12.67 0.98 2.79
C HIS A 228 11.18 1.03 3.09
N VAL A 229 10.78 1.37 4.32
CA VAL A 229 9.36 1.38 4.68
C VAL A 229 8.58 2.51 4.02
N ALA A 230 9.15 3.71 3.93
CA ALA A 230 8.51 4.84 3.26
C ALA A 230 8.32 4.57 1.76
N PHE A 231 9.30 3.95 1.10
CA PHE A 231 9.18 3.52 -0.29
C PHE A 231 8.09 2.48 -0.46
N LEU A 232 8.03 1.46 0.39
CA LEU A 232 7.01 0.40 0.32
C LEU A 232 5.60 0.93 0.56
N HIS A 233 5.45 1.86 1.50
CA HIS A 233 4.20 2.56 1.75
C HIS A 233 3.80 3.38 0.52
N TRP A 234 4.70 4.21 0.00
CA TRP A 234 4.45 4.98 -1.23
C TRP A 234 4.12 4.10 -2.44
N TRP A 235 4.75 2.93 -2.56
CA TRP A 235 4.53 1.99 -3.66
C TRP A 235 3.09 1.49 -3.74
N VAL A 236 2.44 1.27 -2.59
CA VAL A 236 1.01 0.92 -2.54
C VAL A 236 0.17 2.01 -3.20
N TRP A 237 0.49 3.29 -2.95
CA TRP A 237 -0.21 4.41 -3.53
C TRP A 237 0.00 4.51 -5.04
N ILE A 238 1.23 4.30 -5.53
CA ILE A 238 1.51 4.23 -6.97
C ILE A 238 0.65 3.16 -7.64
N ALA A 239 0.60 1.96 -7.05
CA ALA A 239 -0.18 0.87 -7.60
C ALA A 239 -1.68 1.19 -7.65
N ASN A 240 -2.22 1.87 -6.63
CA ASN A 240 -3.61 2.33 -6.60
C ASN A 240 -3.89 3.40 -7.69
N ILE A 241 -2.97 4.35 -7.90
CA ILE A 241 -3.10 5.35 -8.98
C ILE A 241 -3.05 4.66 -10.34
N GLY A 242 -2.10 3.75 -10.55
CA GLY A 242 -1.96 3.00 -11.79
C GLY A 242 -3.21 2.17 -12.12
N ALA A 243 -3.83 1.53 -11.12
CA ALA A 243 -5.09 0.81 -11.30
C ALA A 243 -6.24 1.71 -11.80
N LYS A 244 -6.34 2.94 -11.29
CA LYS A 244 -7.34 3.91 -11.76
C LYS A 244 -7.06 4.36 -13.20
N LEU A 245 -5.80 4.61 -13.53
CA LEU A 245 -5.39 4.96 -14.89
C LEU A 245 -5.66 3.84 -15.89
N PHE A 246 -5.48 2.58 -15.47
CA PHE A 246 -5.86 1.41 -16.27
C PHE A 246 -7.36 1.42 -16.60
N VAL A 247 -8.22 1.68 -15.63
CA VAL A 247 -9.67 1.76 -15.84
C VAL A 247 -10.01 2.86 -16.85
N ILE A 248 -9.42 4.05 -16.68
CA ILE A 248 -9.58 5.16 -17.62
C ILE A 248 -9.18 4.74 -19.04
N ALA A 249 -8.01 4.11 -19.20
CA ALA A 249 -7.55 3.65 -20.51
C ALA A 249 -8.50 2.63 -21.14
N VAL A 250 -9.01 1.66 -20.37
CA VAL A 250 -9.99 0.68 -20.86
C VAL A 250 -11.29 1.36 -21.30
N TYR A 251 -11.78 2.35 -20.55
CA TYR A 251 -12.96 3.13 -20.93
C TYR A 251 -12.74 3.93 -22.21
N LEU A 252 -11.58 4.60 -22.35
CA LEU A 252 -11.24 5.37 -23.55
C LEU A 252 -11.11 4.50 -24.81
N LEU A 253 -10.70 3.23 -24.68
CA LEU A 253 -10.60 2.30 -25.81
C LEU A 253 -11.96 1.74 -26.27
N ARG A 254 -13.03 1.95 -25.51
CA ARG A 254 -14.38 1.45 -25.84
C ARG A 254 -15.16 2.40 -26.77
N PHE A 255 -14.73 3.65 -26.87
CA PHE A 255 -15.35 4.71 -27.68
C PHE A 255 -14.39 5.17 -28.77
#